data_AF-A0A1T4WJC7-F1
#
_entry.id   AF-A0A1T4WJC7-F1
#
_cell.length_a   1.000
_cell.length_b   1.000
_cell.length_c   1.000
_cell.angle_alpha   90.00
_cell.angle_beta   90.00
_cell.angle_gamma   90.00
#
_symmetry.space_group_name_H-M   'P 1'
#
loop_
_entity.id
_entity.type
_entity.pdbx_description
1 polymer ?
#
loop_
_entity_poly.entity_id
_entity_poly.type
_entity_poly.pdbx_seq_one_letter_code
_entity_poly.pdbx_strand_id
1 'polypeptide(L)'
;MSERLRLLDQALELGQQELACLAEGDVDRTSELARQREALMREAWETEEGQSSDLQLLAAKLHRLRDLQGELTTEARRLHFELREEIQKTKKKGRGFSGYGHAAKINLGFSNRFINKLG
;
A
#
# COMPACT_ATOMS: atom_id res chain seq x y z
N MET A 1 -34.86 2.81 -6.80
CA MET A 1 -33.64 2.27 -6.16
C MET A 1 -33.54 2.90 -4.79
N SER A 2 -33.38 2.09 -3.75
CA SER A 2 -33.40 2.57 -2.38
C SER A 2 -32.12 3.36 -2.05
N GLU A 3 -32.17 4.21 -1.04
CA GLU A 3 -31.06 5.11 -0.70
C GLU A 3 -29.85 4.32 -0.18
N ARG A 4 -30.11 3.30 0.64
CA ARG A 4 -29.11 2.32 1.08
C ARG A 4 -28.36 1.71 -0.10
N LEU A 5 -29.08 1.30 -1.15
CA LEU A 5 -28.46 0.67 -2.32
C LEU A 5 -27.56 1.64 -3.09
N ARG A 6 -27.92 2.93 -3.16
CA ARG A 6 -27.09 3.96 -3.78
C ARG A 6 -25.81 4.21 -2.99
N LEU A 7 -25.91 4.30 -1.66
CA LEU A 7 -24.75 4.47 -0.78
C LEU A 7 -23.79 3.29 -0.89
N LEU A 8 -24.29 2.06 -0.98
CA LEU A 8 -23.46 0.87 -1.21
C LEU A 8 -22.81 0.86 -2.59
N ASP A 9 -23.46 1.41 -3.62
CA ASP A 9 -22.85 1.56 -4.95
C ASP A 9 -21.71 2.58 -4.95
N GLN A 10 -21.90 3.73 -4.31
CA GLN A 10 -20.82 4.71 -4.13
C GLN A 10 -19.66 4.12 -3.32
N ALA A 11 -19.94 3.33 -2.28
CA ALA A 11 -18.92 2.65 -1.50
C ALA A 11 -18.10 1.65 -2.36
N LEU A 12 -18.74 0.95 -3.30
CA LEU A 12 -18.07 0.07 -4.26
C LEU A 12 -17.18 0.85 -5.23
N GLU A 13 -17.66 1.99 -5.74
CA GLU A 13 -16.87 2.86 -6.63
C GLU A 13 -15.61 3.40 -5.92
N LEU A 14 -15.74 3.85 -4.67
CA LEU A 14 -14.58 4.29 -3.88
C LEU A 14 -13.60 3.15 -3.64
N GLY A 15 -14.06 1.94 -3.35
CA GLY A 15 -13.16 0.81 -3.15
C GLY A 15 -12.44 0.37 -4.44
N GLN A 16 -13.03 0.58 -5.61
CA GLN A 16 -12.31 0.40 -6.89
C GLN A 16 -11.21 1.44 -7.09
N GLN A 17 -11.45 2.68 -6.66
CA GLN A 17 -10.42 3.73 -6.66
C GLN A 17 -9.32 3.43 -5.65
N GLU A 18 -9.66 2.89 -4.46
CA GLU A 18 -8.68 2.42 -3.47
C GLU A 18 -7.72 1.38 -4.08
N LEU A 19 -8.24 0.41 -4.85
CA LEU A 19 -7.42 -0.58 -5.54
C LEU A 19 -6.44 0.05 -6.53
N ALA A 20 -6.87 1.06 -7.29
CA ALA A 20 -6.00 1.77 -8.21
C ALA A 20 -4.89 2.52 -7.47
N CYS A 21 -5.21 3.23 -6.38
CA CYS A 21 -4.21 3.91 -5.56
C CYS A 21 -3.23 2.93 -4.90
N LEU A 22 -3.70 1.78 -4.42
CA LEU A 22 -2.84 0.72 -3.89
C LEU A 22 -1.86 0.19 -4.94
N ALA A 23 -2.33 -0.01 -6.18
CA ALA A 23 -1.49 -0.46 -7.28
C ALA A 23 -0.41 0.58 -7.66
N GLU A 24 -0.71 1.86 -7.50
CA GLU A 24 0.23 2.97 -7.71
C GLU A 24 1.15 3.23 -6.50
N GLY A 25 0.85 2.64 -5.35
CA GLY A 25 1.57 2.86 -4.09
C GLY A 25 1.21 4.17 -3.39
N ASP A 26 0.12 4.83 -3.78
CA ASP A 26 -0.38 6.06 -3.14
C ASP A 26 -1.18 5.71 -1.87
N VAL A 27 -0.44 5.51 -0.78
CA VAL A 27 -1.01 5.10 0.52
C VAL A 27 -1.84 6.21 1.16
N ASP A 28 -1.48 7.48 0.95
CA ASP A 28 -2.19 8.62 1.51
C ASP A 28 -3.59 8.73 0.89
N ARG A 29 -3.66 8.70 -0.45
CA ARG A 29 -4.95 8.72 -1.14
C ARG A 29 -5.80 7.48 -0.87
N THR A 30 -5.17 6.31 -0.77
CA THR A 30 -5.85 5.08 -0.37
C THR A 30 -6.53 5.24 1.00
N SER A 31 -5.84 5.83 1.97
CA SER A 31 -6.36 6.06 3.33
C SER A 31 -7.56 7.03 3.33
N GLU A 32 -7.49 8.09 2.53
CA GLU A 32 -8.61 9.03 2.37
C GLU A 32 -9.86 8.37 1.79
N LEU A 33 -9.69 7.60 0.71
CA LEU A 33 -10.78 6.89 0.04
C LEU A 33 -11.39 5.84 0.96
N ALA A 34 -10.57 5.10 1.71
CA ALA A 34 -11.04 4.11 2.69
C ALA A 34 -11.92 4.72 3.79
N ARG A 35 -11.57 5.91 4.29
CA ARG A 35 -12.40 6.63 5.28
C ARG A 35 -13.73 7.08 4.69
N GLN A 36 -13.73 7.56 3.45
CA GLN A 36 -14.95 7.97 2.76
C GLN A 36 -15.87 6.77 2.51
N ARG A 37 -15.30 5.64 2.08
CA ARG A 37 -16.04 4.38 1.91
C ARG A 37 -16.63 3.89 3.23
N GLU A 38 -15.87 3.94 4.32
CA GLU A 38 -16.36 3.58 5.65
C GLU A 38 -17.56 4.45 6.06
N ALA A 39 -17.49 5.76 5.81
CA ALA A 39 -18.59 6.67 6.09
C ALA A 39 -19.86 6.31 5.32
N LEU A 40 -19.75 6.06 4.00
CA LEU A 40 -20.89 5.63 3.18
C LEU A 40 -21.49 4.30 3.63
N MET A 41 -20.64 3.33 4.01
CA MET A 41 -21.12 2.05 4.52
C MET A 41 -21.87 2.20 5.85
N ARG A 42 -21.38 3.08 6.73
CA ARG A 42 -22.05 3.39 8.00
C ARG A 42 -23.40 4.06 7.76
N GLU A 43 -23.44 5.07 6.90
CA GLU A 43 -24.67 5.76 6.52
C GLU A 43 -25.70 4.81 5.89
N ALA A 44 -25.25 3.91 5.00
CA ALA A 44 -26.11 2.90 4.39
C ALA A 44 -26.74 1.96 5.45
N TRP A 45 -26.00 1.66 6.51
CA TRP A 45 -26.47 0.80 7.60
C TRP A 45 -27.45 1.51 8.53
N GLU A 46 -27.22 2.79 8.79
CA GLU A 46 -28.08 3.65 9.61
C GLU A 46 -29.35 4.09 8.88
N THR A 47 -29.38 4.01 7.54
CA THR A 47 -30.55 4.33 6.74
C THR A 47 -31.68 3.35 7.06
N GLU A 48 -32.74 3.83 7.72
CA GLU A 48 -33.97 3.04 7.90
C GLU A 48 -34.77 3.02 6.60
N GLU A 49 -34.86 1.84 5.98
CA GLU A 49 -35.72 1.62 4.83
C GLU A 49 -36.88 0.71 5.24
N GLY A 50 -38.10 1.07 4.85
CA GLY A 50 -39.26 0.20 5.03
C GLY A 50 -39.11 -1.15 4.32
N GLN A 51 -40.08 -2.05 4.50
CA GLN A 51 -40.09 -3.44 4.00
C GLN A 51 -39.95 -3.60 2.46
N SER A 52 -39.80 -2.52 1.71
CA SER A 52 -39.72 -2.49 0.23
C SER A 52 -38.30 -2.43 -0.33
N SER A 53 -37.26 -2.73 0.47
CA SER A 53 -35.90 -2.88 -0.05
C SER A 53 -35.76 -4.22 -0.79
N ASP A 54 -35.25 -4.17 -2.03
CA ASP A 54 -34.96 -5.37 -2.82
C ASP A 54 -33.81 -6.16 -2.16
N LEU A 55 -34.19 -7.13 -1.33
CA LEU A 55 -33.30 -7.99 -0.56
C LEU A 55 -32.28 -8.72 -1.44
N GLN A 56 -32.66 -9.10 -2.67
CA GLN A 56 -31.75 -9.78 -3.59
C GLN A 56 -30.66 -8.82 -4.06
N LEU A 57 -31.04 -7.60 -4.42
CA LEU A 57 -30.09 -6.59 -4.84
C LEU A 57 -29.16 -6.19 -3.68
N LEU A 58 -29.69 -6.04 -2.47
CA LEU A 58 -28.88 -5.78 -1.28
C LEU A 58 -27.86 -6.89 -1.03
N ALA A 59 -28.29 -8.15 -1.06
CA ALA A 59 -27.40 -9.30 -0.91
C ALA A 59 -26.29 -9.30 -1.97
N ALA A 60 -26.63 -9.02 -3.23
CA ALA A 60 -25.65 -8.93 -4.31
C ALA A 60 -24.59 -7.83 -4.06
N LYS A 61 -25.00 -6.65 -3.58
CA LYS A 61 -24.06 -5.57 -3.24
C LYS A 61 -23.14 -5.96 -2.08
N LEU A 62 -23.68 -6.59 -1.03
CA LEU A 62 -22.89 -7.05 0.12
C LEU A 62 -21.87 -8.12 -0.27
N HIS A 63 -22.23 -9.06 -1.15
CA HIS A 63 -21.28 -10.01 -1.70
C HIS A 63 -20.14 -9.31 -2.45
N ARG A 64 -20.47 -8.33 -3.29
CA ARG A 64 -19.46 -7.58 -4.04
C ARG A 64 -18.54 -6.76 -3.13
N LEU A 65 -19.07 -6.15 -2.06
CA LEU A 65 -18.26 -5.44 -1.06
C LEU A 65 -17.30 -6.39 -0.32
N ARG A 66 -17.76 -7.61 -0.01
CA ARG A 66 -16.90 -8.64 0.59
C ARG A 66 -15.77 -9.03 -0.35
N ASP A 67 -16.06 -9.27 -1.62
CA ASP A 67 -15.05 -9.67 -2.59
C ASP A 67 -14.01 -8.56 -2.78
N LEU A 68 -14.48 -7.31 -2.91
CA LEU A 68 -13.64 -6.12 -2.97
C LEU A 68 -12.73 -5.96 -1.74
N GLN A 69 -13.24 -6.22 -0.54
CA GLN A 69 -12.43 -6.21 0.68
C GLN A 69 -11.32 -7.27 0.64
N GLY A 70 -11.58 -8.43 0.02
CA GLY A 70 -10.58 -9.48 -0.21
C GLY A 70 -9.47 -9.02 -1.16
N GLU A 71 -9.84 -8.35 -2.25
CA GLU A 71 -8.89 -7.77 -3.22
C GLU A 71 -8.03 -6.69 -2.56
N LEU A 72 -8.65 -5.72 -1.88
CA LEU A 72 -7.95 -4.64 -1.16
C LEU A 72 -6.94 -5.18 -0.14
N THR A 73 -7.34 -6.20 0.62
CA THR A 73 -6.46 -6.84 1.61
C THR A 73 -5.26 -7.51 0.93
N THR A 74 -5.47 -8.13 -0.23
CA THR A 74 -4.43 -8.82 -0.98
C THR A 74 -3.42 -7.82 -1.56
N GLU A 75 -3.90 -6.76 -2.22
CA GLU A 75 -3.03 -5.72 -2.78
C GLU A 75 -2.29 -4.95 -1.69
N ALA A 76 -2.94 -4.61 -0.57
CA ALA A 76 -2.27 -3.95 0.55
C ALA A 76 -1.12 -4.81 1.13
N ARG A 77 -1.32 -6.13 1.25
CA ARG A 77 -0.26 -7.05 1.69
C ARG A 77 0.89 -7.13 0.69
N ARG A 78 0.56 -7.17 -0.61
CA ARG A 78 1.54 -7.17 -1.68
C ARG A 78 2.40 -5.90 -1.65
N LEU A 79 1.77 -4.72 -1.64
CA LEU A 79 2.46 -3.44 -1.54
C LEU A 79 3.33 -3.36 -0.28
N HIS A 80 2.82 -3.82 0.86
CA HIS A 80 3.58 -3.87 2.10
C HIS A 80 4.85 -4.73 1.97
N PHE A 81 4.74 -5.90 1.32
CA PHE A 81 5.88 -6.78 1.08
C PHE A 81 6.91 -6.12 0.14
N GLU A 82 6.45 -5.50 -0.95
CA GLU A 82 7.31 -4.81 -1.92
C GLU A 82 8.08 -3.66 -1.24
N LEU A 83 7.40 -2.77 -0.51
CA LEU A 83 8.03 -1.68 0.23
C LEU A 83 9.05 -2.19 1.26
N ARG A 84 8.73 -3.28 1.96
CA ARG A 84 9.65 -3.90 2.92
C ARG A 84 10.92 -4.39 2.23
N GLU A 85 10.81 -5.04 1.08
CA GLU A 85 11.97 -5.49 0.32
C GLU A 85 12.83 -4.31 -0.16
N GLU A 86 12.21 -3.24 -0.65
CA GLU A 86 12.91 -2.04 -1.11
C GLU A 86 13.68 -1.35 0.02
N ILE A 87 13.07 -1.21 1.20
CA ILE A 87 13.73 -0.69 2.40
C ILE A 87 14.92 -1.58 2.78
N GLN A 88 14.80 -2.90 2.67
CA GLN A 88 15.92 -3.80 2.95
C GLN A 88 17.04 -3.69 1.91
N LYS A 89 16.69 -3.58 0.62
CA LYS A 89 17.66 -3.41 -0.49
C LYS A 89 18.42 -2.10 -0.35
N THR A 90 17.74 -0.99 -0.05
CA THR A 90 18.37 0.33 0.18
C THR A 90 19.29 0.32 1.40
N LYS A 91 18.88 -0.30 2.52
CA LYS A 91 19.74 -0.49 3.70
C LYS A 91 21.01 -1.29 3.39
N LYS A 92 20.91 -2.37 2.61
CA LYS A 92 22.07 -3.17 2.17
C LYS A 92 23.01 -2.35 1.28
N LYS A 93 22.47 -1.58 0.33
CA LYS A 93 23.26 -0.67 -0.52
C LYS A 93 23.99 0.39 0.30
N GLY A 94 23.32 1.01 1.28
CA GLY A 94 23.93 2.00 2.18
C GLY A 94 25.09 1.44 3.00
N ARG A 95 24.97 0.18 3.49
CA ARG A 95 26.08 -0.52 4.15
C ARG A 95 27.26 -0.78 3.20
N GLY A 96 26.98 -1.14 1.94
CA GLY A 96 28.00 -1.30 0.90
C GLY A 96 28.78 0.00 0.64
N PHE A 97 28.07 1.12 0.44
CA PHE A 97 28.69 2.44 0.23
C PHE A 97 29.55 2.89 1.44
N SER A 98 29.07 2.68 2.66
CA SER A 98 29.88 2.94 3.88
C SER A 98 31.13 2.06 3.94
N GLY A 99 31.02 0.78 3.53
CA GLY A 99 32.15 -0.14 3.43
C GLY A 99 33.20 0.30 2.42
N TYR A 100 32.80 0.73 1.22
CA TYR A 100 33.73 1.28 0.21
C TYR A 100 34.38 2.59 0.67
N GLY A 101 33.62 3.48 1.33
CA GLY A 101 34.15 4.72 1.90
C GLY A 101 35.18 4.49 3.01
N HIS A 102 35.03 3.41 3.79
CA HIS A 102 36.00 3.03 4.81
C HIS A 102 37.23 2.32 4.22
N ALA A 103 37.04 1.40 3.26
CA ALA A 103 38.13 0.71 2.58
C ALA A 103 39.00 1.65 1.72
N ALA A 104 38.39 2.65 1.08
CA ALA A 104 39.13 3.69 0.34
C ALA A 104 39.97 4.56 1.27
N LYS A 105 39.49 4.88 2.48
CA LYS A 105 40.25 5.63 3.49
C LYS A 105 41.40 4.81 4.10
N ILE A 106 41.24 3.49 4.25
CA ILE A 106 42.29 2.61 4.78
C ILE A 106 43.44 2.43 3.77
N ASN A 107 43.16 2.45 2.46
CA ASN A 107 44.19 2.29 1.42
C ASN A 107 45.06 3.53 1.14
N LEU A 108 44.70 4.71 1.66
CA LEU A 108 45.52 5.93 1.54
C LEU A 108 46.69 5.97 2.55
N GLY A 109 46.85 4.95 3.41
CA GLY A 109 47.89 4.89 4.45
C GLY A 109 49.05 3.93 4.18
N PHE A 110 49.00 3.08 3.15
CA PHE A 110 50.12 2.18 2.81
C PHE A 110 51.08 2.88 1.84
N SER A 111 51.75 3.91 2.35
CA SER A 111 52.95 4.47 1.73
C SER A 111 53.97 3.35 1.51
N ASN A 112 54.34 3.14 0.25
CA ASN A 112 55.42 2.29 -0.24
C ASN A 112 56.60 2.24 0.73
N ARG A 113 56.79 1.08 1.39
CA ARG A 113 57.90 0.83 2.31
C ARG A 113 58.93 -0.16 1.75
N PHE A 114 59.04 -0.23 0.42
CA PHE A 114 60.00 -1.09 -0.29
C PHE A 114 60.59 -0.40 -1.53
N ILE A 115 61.19 0.77 -1.35
CA ILE A 115 62.20 1.25 -2.30
C ILE A 115 63.31 1.90 -1.47
N ASN A 116 64.34 1.11 -1.14
CA ASN A 116 65.67 1.66 -0.91
C ASN A 116 66.63 1.00 -1.89
N LYS A 117 67.44 1.88 -2.47
CA LYS A 117 68.19 1.75 -3.71
C LYS A 117 69.38 0.80 -3.57
N LEU A 118 69.69 0.10 -4.66
CA LEU A 118 71.04 -0.35 -5.01
C LEU A 118 71.98 0.86 -5.05
N GLY A 119 73.13 0.76 -4.38
CA GLY A 119 74.20 1.77 -4.37
C GLY A 119 75.20 1.49 -3.27
#